data_AF-A0AAW9BW56-F1
#
_entry.id   AF-A0AAW9BW56-F1
#
_cell.length_a   1.000
_cell.length_b   1.000
_cell.length_c   1.000
_cell.angle_alpha   90.00
_cell.angle_beta   90.00
_cell.angle_gamma   90.00
#
_symmetry.space_group_name_H-M   'P 1'
#
loop_
_entity.id
_entity.type
_entity.pdbx_description
1 polymer ?
#
loop_
_entity_poly.entity_id
_entity_poly.type
_entity_poly.pdbx_seq_one_letter_code
_entity_poly.pdbx_strand_id
1 'polypeptide(L)'
;RETYENEVVKRAADQGINVTYSQADSPNVASALFVTDSQNWRTNPKWEEEIFGPQSVIVVCKDFEDLFDLSETLSGTLTATIHATEED
;
A
#
# COMPACT_ATOMS: atom_id res chain seq x y z
N ARG A 1 1.53 -14.71 12.12
CA ARG A 1 0.13 -14.88 11.65
C ARG A 1 -0.78 -13.87 12.32
N GLU A 2 -1.03 -13.99 13.62
CA GLU A 2 -1.95 -13.11 14.35
C GLU A 2 -1.59 -11.61 14.26
N THR A 3 -0.30 -11.24 14.42
CA THR A 3 0.14 -9.84 14.26
C THR A 3 -0.17 -9.29 12.87
N TYR A 4 0.16 -10.03 11.81
CA TYR A 4 -0.13 -9.64 10.43
C TYR A 4 -1.64 -9.46 10.20
N GLU A 5 -2.44 -10.46 10.59
CA GLU A 5 -3.90 -10.42 10.42
C GLU A 5 -4.51 -9.22 11.17
N ASN A 6 -4.04 -8.93 12.39
CA ASN A 6 -4.49 -7.79 13.18
C ASN A 6 -4.12 -6.43 12.54
N GLU A 7 -2.89 -6.26 12.07
CA GLU A 7 -2.46 -5.01 11.43
C GLU A 7 -3.19 -4.77 10.10
N VAL A 8 -3.43 -5.84 9.33
CA VAL A 8 -4.21 -5.76 8.10
C VAL A 8 -5.66 -5.35 8.38
N VAL A 9 -6.30 -5.94 9.40
CA VAL A 9 -7.66 -5.58 9.82
C VAL A 9 -7.74 -4.13 10.31
N LYS A 10 -6.73 -3.66 11.04
CA LYS A 10 -6.67 -2.25 11.48
C LYS A 10 -6.62 -1.29 10.29
N ARG A 11 -5.68 -1.50 9.35
CA ARG A 11 -5.55 -0.65 8.15
C ARG A 11 -6.79 -0.72 7.26
N ALA A 12 -7.40 -1.90 7.13
CA ALA A 12 -8.63 -2.10 6.36
C ALA A 12 -9.85 -1.36 6.93
N ALA A 13 -9.81 -0.95 8.20
CA ALA A 13 -10.88 -0.20 8.83
C ALA A 13 -10.77 1.32 8.63
N ASP A 14 -9.62 1.81 8.12
CA ASP A 14 -9.42 3.23 7.89
C ASP A 14 -10.29 3.74 6.72
N GLN A 15 -10.72 4.99 6.79
CA GLN A 15 -11.48 5.64 5.72
C GLN A 15 -10.57 5.95 4.52
N GLY A 16 -11.09 5.76 3.30
CA GLY A 16 -10.37 6.13 2.07
C GLY A 16 -9.45 5.04 1.51
N ILE A 17 -9.36 3.87 2.16
CA ILE A 17 -8.60 2.71 1.67
C ILE A 17 -9.54 1.50 1.54
N ASN A 18 -9.46 0.83 0.39
CA ASN A 18 -10.17 -0.42 0.15
C ASN A 18 -9.21 -1.60 0.26
N VAL A 19 -9.72 -2.76 0.67
CA VAL A 19 -8.92 -3.99 0.75
C VAL A 19 -9.61 -5.13 0.00
N THR A 20 -8.81 -5.93 -0.71
CA THR A 20 -9.21 -7.22 -1.28
C THR A 20 -8.32 -8.31 -0.71
N TYR A 21 -8.93 -9.44 -0.34
CA TYR A 21 -8.21 -10.58 0.22
C TYR A 21 -8.10 -11.73 -0.80
N SER A 22 -6.98 -12.44 -0.78
CA SER A 22 -6.88 -13.75 -1.44
C SER A 22 -7.63 -14.82 -0.64
N GLN A 23 -7.76 -16.01 -1.23
CA GLN A 23 -8.12 -17.20 -0.47
C GLN A 23 -6.84 -17.88 0.04
N ALA A 24 -6.92 -18.50 1.21
CA ALA A 24 -5.85 -19.33 1.77
C ALA A 24 -6.43 -20.39 2.70
N ASP A 25 -5.91 -21.61 2.60
CA ASP A 25 -6.22 -22.69 3.53
C ASP A 25 -5.19 -22.75 4.66
N SER A 26 -5.61 -23.30 5.81
CA SER A 26 -4.69 -23.59 6.91
C SER A 26 -3.57 -24.55 6.44
N PRO A 27 -2.29 -24.29 6.78
CA PRO A 27 -1.80 -23.31 7.77
C PRO A 27 -1.45 -21.91 7.22
N ASN A 28 -1.71 -21.63 5.95
CA ASN A 28 -1.35 -20.37 5.30
C ASN A 28 -2.27 -19.21 5.75
N VAL A 29 -1.85 -17.99 5.40
CA VAL A 29 -2.63 -16.76 5.62
C VAL A 29 -3.03 -16.18 4.27
N ALA A 30 -4.23 -15.60 4.22
CA ALA A 30 -4.69 -14.86 3.04
C ALA A 30 -3.80 -13.64 2.83
N SER A 31 -3.48 -13.34 1.56
CA SER A 31 -2.81 -12.10 1.18
C SER A 31 -3.81 -10.95 1.13
N ALA A 32 -3.35 -9.72 1.31
CA ALA A 32 -4.19 -8.52 1.25
C ALA A 32 -3.65 -7.51 0.23
N LEU A 33 -4.52 -6.99 -0.63
CA LEU A 33 -4.20 -5.89 -1.53
C LEU A 33 -5.01 -4.66 -1.14
N PHE A 34 -4.32 -3.61 -0.72
CA PHE A 34 -4.93 -2.33 -0.43
C PHE A 34 -4.93 -1.43 -1.67
N VAL A 35 -5.98 -0.63 -1.84
CA VAL A 35 -6.09 0.37 -2.91
C VAL A 35 -6.62 1.68 -2.32
N THR A 36 -5.89 2.77 -2.55
CA THR A 36 -6.25 4.14 -2.16
C THR A 36 -5.88 5.11 -3.28
N ASP A 37 -6.32 6.35 -3.19
CA ASP A 37 -5.78 7.47 -3.98
C ASP A 37 -4.66 8.22 -3.24
N SER A 38 -3.94 9.04 -4.01
CA SER A 38 -2.81 9.85 -3.55
C SER A 38 -3.19 10.97 -2.56
N GLN A 39 -4.45 11.42 -2.54
CA GLN A 39 -4.92 12.42 -1.57
C GLN A 39 -5.07 11.80 -0.20
N ASN A 40 -5.77 10.66 -0.14
CA ASN A 40 -5.94 9.88 1.08
C ASN A 40 -4.60 9.37 1.61
N TRP A 41 -3.66 8.97 0.74
CA TRP A 41 -2.31 8.60 1.18
C TRP A 41 -1.60 9.74 1.93
N ARG A 42 -1.60 10.96 1.36
CA ARG A 42 -0.94 12.13 1.99
C ARG A 42 -1.53 12.51 3.33
N THR A 43 -2.84 12.28 3.54
CA THR A 43 -3.49 12.58 4.83
C THR A 43 -3.30 11.49 5.88
N ASN A 44 -2.74 10.33 5.51
CA ASN A 44 -2.61 9.15 6.38
C ASN A 44 -1.16 8.61 6.39
N PRO A 45 -0.20 9.34 6.99
CA PRO A 45 1.23 8.97 6.97
C PRO A 45 1.54 7.60 7.58
N LYS A 46 0.66 7.07 8.45
CA LYS A 46 0.78 5.71 9.02
C LYS A 46 0.64 4.60 7.99
N TRP A 47 0.09 4.88 6.80
CA TRP A 47 -0.03 3.87 5.74
C TRP A 47 1.31 3.53 5.08
N GLU A 48 2.33 4.38 5.26
CA GLU A 48 3.70 4.12 4.86
C GLU A 48 4.40 3.10 5.78
N GLU A 49 3.92 2.92 7.01
CA GLU A 49 4.48 1.94 7.94
C GLU A 49 4.32 0.51 7.39
N GLU A 50 5.40 -0.28 7.47
CA GLU A 50 5.42 -1.64 6.98
C GLU A 50 4.52 -2.57 7.81
N ILE A 51 3.66 -3.35 7.15
CA ILE A 51 3.01 -4.53 7.74
C ILE A 51 3.74 -5.76 7.23
N PHE A 52 4.46 -6.45 8.12
CA PHE A 52 5.25 -7.64 7.77
C PHE A 52 4.35 -8.85 7.46
N GLY A 53 4.28 -9.25 6.19
CA GLY A 53 3.49 -10.38 5.70
C GLY A 53 3.02 -10.17 4.26
N PRO A 54 2.20 -11.07 3.70
CA PRO A 54 1.83 -11.02 2.29
C PRO A 54 0.77 -9.93 2.03
N GLN A 55 1.20 -8.68 1.98
CA GLN A 55 0.35 -7.55 1.62
C GLN A 55 1.08 -6.58 0.71
N SER A 56 0.31 -5.78 -0.03
CA SER A 56 0.83 -4.59 -0.70
C SER A 56 -0.26 -3.51 -0.79
N VAL A 57 0.15 -2.29 -1.14
CA VAL A 57 -0.72 -1.14 -1.35
C VAL A 57 -0.49 -0.55 -2.74
N ILE A 58 -1.58 -0.26 -3.44
CA ILE A 58 -1.61 0.54 -4.66
C ILE A 58 -2.12 1.92 -4.30
N VAL A 59 -1.33 2.94 -4.61
CA VAL A 59 -1.73 4.35 -4.49
C VAL A 59 -1.95 4.90 -5.89
N VAL A 60 -3.20 5.19 -6.23
CA VAL A 60 -3.56 5.75 -7.54
C VAL A 60 -3.28 7.25 -7.52
N CYS A 61 -2.30 7.67 -8.31
CA CYS A 61 -2.00 9.08 -8.56
C CYS A 61 -2.88 9.62 -9.70
N LYS A 62 -3.20 10.91 -9.66
CA LYS A 62 -4.03 11.59 -10.65
C LYS A 62 -3.32 11.71 -12.01
N ASP A 63 -2.02 12.02 -11.98
CA ASP A 63 -1.15 12.24 -13.13
C ASP A 63 0.33 12.10 -12.71
N PHE A 64 1.26 12.35 -13.63
CA PHE A 64 2.70 12.29 -13.36
C PHE A 64 3.17 13.36 -12.38
N GLU A 65 2.62 14.57 -12.41
CA GLU A 65 2.97 15.63 -11.46
C GLU A 65 2.63 15.18 -10.03
N ASP A 66 1.44 14.61 -9.83
CA ASP A 66 1.03 14.03 -8.55
C ASP A 66 1.93 12.88 -8.08
N LEU A 67 2.41 12.04 -9.01
CA LEU A 67 3.38 10.98 -8.70
C LEU A 67 4.72 11.56 -8.23
N PHE A 68 5.26 12.57 -8.92
CA PHE A 68 6.51 13.22 -8.54
C PHE A 68 6.39 13.89 -7.18
N ASP A 69 5.33 14.69 -6.97
CA ASP A 69 5.05 15.33 -5.69
C ASP A 69 4.93 14.33 -4.55
N LEU A 70 4.34 13.16 -4.82
CA LEU A 70 4.24 12.09 -3.83
C LEU A 70 5.63 11.49 -3.51
N SER A 71 6.45 11.26 -4.54
CA SER A 71 7.77 10.65 -4.39
C SER A 71 8.74 11.47 -3.53
N GLU A 72 8.63 12.80 -3.57
CA GLU A 72 9.42 13.74 -2.75
C GLU A 72 9.10 13.63 -1.24
N THR A 73 7.97 13.02 -0.89
CA THR A 73 7.54 12.84 0.50
C THR A 73 7.88 11.47 1.09
N LEU A 74 8.38 10.54 0.26
CA LEU A 74 8.69 9.18 0.70
C LEU A 74 9.83 9.18 1.72
N SER A 75 9.64 8.42 2.80
CA SER A 75 10.68 8.16 3.79
C SER A 75 11.81 7.29 3.22
N GLY A 76 12.95 7.23 3.91
CA GLY A 76 14.10 6.46 3.46
C GLY A 76 13.81 4.96 3.41
N THR A 77 13.81 4.39 2.22
CA THR A 77 13.60 2.95 1.97
C THR A 77 14.88 2.25 1.52
N LEU A 78 14.91 0.92 1.61
CA LEU A 78 16.04 0.12 1.10
C LEU A 78 16.13 0.14 -0.43
N THR A 79 14.99 0.23 -1.12
CA THR A 79 14.90 0.14 -2.57
C THR A 79 13.78 1.04 -3.11
N ALA A 80 14.03 1.69 -4.24
CA ALA A 80 13.00 2.26 -5.11
C ALA A 80 13.02 1.51 -6.45
N THR A 81 11.85 1.24 -7.03
CA THR A 81 11.72 0.50 -8.29
C THR A 81 10.85 1.27 -9.27
N ILE A 82 11.28 1.36 -10.52
CA ILE A 82 10.55 2.03 -11.61
C ILE A 82 10.26 1.00 -12.69
N HIS A 83 8.98 0.93 -13.08
CA HIS A 83 8.54 0.21 -14.27
C HIS A 83 8.08 1.25 -15.30
N ALA A 84 8.83 1.41 -16.38
CA ALA A 84 8.55 2.37 -17.46
C ALA A 84 9.11 1.86 -18.79
N THR A 85 8.65 2.45 -19.89
CA THR A 85 9.18 2.28 -21.24
C THR A 85 10.05 3.48 -21.65
N GLU A 86 10.55 3.50 -22.88
CA GLU A 86 11.31 4.64 -23.41
C GLU A 86 10.41 5.85 -23.78
N GLU A 87 9.12 5.60 -23.99
CA GLU A 87 8.15 6.62 -24.44
C GLU A 87 7.37 7.29 -23.28
N ASP A 88 7.58 6.84 -22.04
CA ASP A 88 7.03 7.43 -20.81
C ASP A 88 7.88 8.61 -20.33
#